data_AF-A0A7W3MYP7-F1
#
_entry.id   AF-A0A7W3MYP7-F1
#
_cell.length_a   1.000
_cell.length_b   1.000
_cell.length_c   1.000
_cell.angle_alpha   90.00
_cell.angle_beta   90.00
_cell.angle_gamma   90.00
#
_symmetry.space_group_name_H-M   'P 1'
#
loop_
_entity.id
_entity.type
_entity.pdbx_description
1 polymer ?
#
loop_
_entity_poly.entity_id
_entity_poly.type
_entity_poly.pdbx_seq_one_letter_code
_entity_poly.pdbx_strand_id
1 'polypeptide(L)'
;MRRLIVSVLMLPGSFALSMWTGYGPADDWVHNCQVRQQYLDRLDAMRVEIHKLRVQGRSEQEIARIMVPRRNQAKALVRTKMRAKDVRRLEERNKARYGDPLGPTVEWMHAQYGGNWHDIVEATTESNRLYNLSCLPWFDL
;
A
#
# COMPACT_ATOMS: atom_id res chain seq x y z
N MET A 1 -12.05 53.19 -26.14
CA MET A 1 -12.10 51.74 -26.40
C MET A 1 -11.31 51.01 -25.32
N ARG A 2 -12.00 50.44 -24.31
CA ARG A 2 -11.38 49.66 -23.23
C ARG A 2 -10.94 48.30 -23.82
N ARG A 3 -9.64 48.04 -23.84
CA ARG A 3 -9.10 46.71 -24.17
C ARG A 3 -9.43 45.77 -23.02
N LEU A 4 -10.32 44.81 -23.28
CA LEU A 4 -10.56 43.66 -22.41
C LEU A 4 -9.25 42.83 -22.38
N ILE A 5 -8.54 42.91 -21.26
CA ILE A 5 -7.47 41.96 -20.96
C ILE A 5 -8.17 40.67 -20.53
N VAL A 6 -8.24 39.71 -21.45
CA VAL A 6 -8.57 38.33 -21.12
C VAL A 6 -7.37 37.78 -20.36
N SER A 7 -7.48 37.75 -19.04
CA SER A 7 -6.56 37.02 -18.18
C SER A 7 -6.69 35.53 -18.51
N VAL A 8 -5.86 35.04 -19.42
CA VAL A 8 -5.60 33.61 -19.53
C VAL A 8 -4.93 33.21 -18.23
N LEU A 9 -5.71 32.67 -17.31
CA LEU A 9 -5.20 31.90 -16.18
C LEU A 9 -4.38 30.77 -16.78
N MET A 10 -3.06 30.96 -16.83
CA MET A 10 -2.10 29.91 -17.08
C MET A 10 -2.23 28.93 -15.91
N LEU A 11 -3.15 27.97 -16.05
CA LEU A 11 -3.05 26.74 -15.29
C LEU A 11 -1.63 26.22 -15.56
N PRO A 12 -0.84 25.92 -14.50
CA PRO A 12 0.51 25.39 -14.68
C PRO A 12 0.43 24.23 -15.68
N GLY A 13 1.29 24.23 -16.71
CA GLY A 13 1.14 23.39 -17.90
C GLY A 13 0.97 21.89 -17.61
N SER A 14 1.38 21.43 -16.42
CA SER A 14 1.15 20.10 -15.87
C SER A 14 -0.34 19.74 -15.72
N PHE A 15 -1.19 20.70 -15.35
CA PHE A 15 -2.62 20.49 -15.07
C PHE A 15 -3.46 20.46 -16.36
N ALA A 16 -3.07 21.25 -17.38
CA ALA A 16 -3.72 21.23 -18.69
C ALA A 16 -3.40 19.96 -19.48
N LEU A 17 -2.20 19.38 -19.30
CA LEU A 17 -1.82 18.13 -19.97
C LEU A 17 -2.55 16.90 -19.40
N SER A 18 -2.80 16.83 -18.09
CA SER A 18 -3.50 15.67 -17.48
C SER A 18 -4.96 15.60 -17.96
N MET A 19 -5.64 16.74 -18.07
CA MET A 19 -7.02 16.80 -18.57
C MET A 19 -7.16 16.42 -20.05
N TRP A 20 -6.12 16.61 -20.87
CA TRP A 20 -6.16 16.28 -22.30
C TRP A 20 -5.73 14.83 -22.57
N THR A 21 -4.74 14.31 -21.83
CA THR A 21 -4.12 13.01 -22.13
C THR A 21 -4.58 11.87 -21.21
N GLY A 22 -5.16 12.18 -20.04
CA GLY A 22 -5.38 11.21 -18.98
C GLY A 22 -4.09 10.60 -18.42
N TYR A 23 -2.94 11.24 -18.67
CA TYR A 23 -1.62 10.75 -18.28
C TYR A 23 -0.71 11.91 -17.82
N GLY A 24 -0.52 12.00 -16.50
CA GLY A 24 0.41 12.90 -15.84
C GLY A 24 0.85 12.41 -14.46
N PRO A 25 1.85 13.05 -13.81
CA PRO A 25 2.31 12.65 -12.48
C PRO A 25 1.22 12.62 -11.40
N ALA A 26 0.20 13.48 -11.54
CA ALA A 26 -0.99 13.46 -10.68
C ALA A 26 -1.84 12.21 -10.90
N ASP A 27 -2.04 11.78 -12.16
CA ASP A 27 -2.81 10.58 -12.49
C ASP A 27 -2.11 9.30 -11.98
N ASP A 28 -0.77 9.25 -12.09
CA ASP A 28 0.06 8.18 -11.50
C ASP A 28 -0.09 8.12 -9.97
N TRP A 29 -0.14 9.28 -9.29
CA TRP A 29 -0.31 9.35 -7.84
C TRP A 29 -1.72 8.91 -7.43
N VAL A 30 -2.78 9.44 -8.06
CA VAL A 30 -4.18 9.06 -7.80
C VAL A 30 -4.35 7.56 -7.97
N HIS A 31 -3.86 7.00 -9.08
CA HIS A 31 -3.92 5.56 -9.34
C HIS A 31 -3.21 4.74 -8.27
N ASN A 32 -1.98 5.13 -7.89
CA ASN A 32 -1.25 4.45 -6.82
C ASN A 32 -1.97 4.55 -5.47
N CYS A 33 -2.64 5.66 -5.19
CA CYS A 33 -3.45 5.82 -3.99
C CYS A 33 -4.74 4.99 -4.01
N GLN A 34 -5.37 4.80 -5.16
CA GLN A 34 -6.47 3.84 -5.32
C GLN A 34 -5.99 2.39 -5.10
N VAL A 35 -4.84 2.01 -5.66
CA VAL A 35 -4.20 0.70 -5.41
C VAL A 35 -3.87 0.55 -3.92
N ARG A 36 -3.38 1.61 -3.27
CA ARG A 36 -3.10 1.65 -1.84
C ARG A 36 -4.36 1.44 -1.01
N GLN A 37 -5.47 2.10 -1.34
CA GLN A 37 -6.74 1.92 -0.63
C GLN A 37 -7.21 0.46 -0.69
N GLN A 38 -7.15 -0.16 -1.86
CA GLN A 38 -7.50 -1.58 -2.03
C GLN A 38 -6.64 -2.52 -1.17
N TYR A 39 -5.39 -2.13 -0.86
CA TYR A 39 -4.55 -2.87 0.08
C TYR A 39 -5.00 -2.67 1.52
N LEU A 40 -5.35 -1.43 1.90
CA LEU A 40 -5.85 -1.13 3.25
C LEU A 40 -7.15 -1.88 3.55
N ASP A 41 -8.09 -1.91 2.60
CA ASP A 41 -9.35 -2.66 2.74
C ASP A 41 -9.10 -4.16 3.03
N ARG A 42 -8.04 -4.72 2.43
CA ARG A 42 -7.63 -6.12 2.68
C ARG A 42 -7.05 -6.30 4.08
N LEU A 43 -6.27 -5.34 4.58
CA LEU A 43 -5.76 -5.39 5.95
C LEU A 43 -6.90 -5.30 6.97
N ASP A 44 -7.92 -4.47 6.69
CA ASP A 44 -9.10 -4.36 7.55
C ASP A 44 -9.88 -5.68 7.59
N ALA A 45 -10.06 -6.33 6.45
CA ALA A 45 -10.65 -7.67 6.39
C ALA A 45 -9.81 -8.71 7.17
N MET A 46 -8.48 -8.62 7.10
CA MET A 46 -7.59 -9.48 7.88
C MET A 46 -7.71 -9.26 9.39
N ARG A 47 -7.92 -8.02 9.87
CA ARG A 47 -8.17 -7.75 11.30
C ARG A 47 -9.41 -8.48 11.79
N VAL A 48 -10.49 -8.45 11.01
CA VAL A 48 -11.72 -9.19 11.33
C VAL A 48 -11.46 -10.70 11.36
N GLU A 49 -10.67 -11.22 10.44
CA GLU A 49 -10.32 -12.65 10.40
C GLU A 49 -9.44 -13.07 11.59
N ILE A 50 -8.46 -12.26 11.98
CA ILE A 50 -7.64 -12.48 13.19
C ILE A 50 -8.53 -12.58 14.43
N HIS A 51 -9.46 -11.63 14.60
CA HIS A 51 -10.39 -11.69 15.73
C HIS A 51 -11.23 -12.98 15.72
N LYS A 52 -11.72 -13.42 14.56
CA LYS A 52 -12.47 -14.68 14.44
C LYS A 52 -11.61 -15.88 14.84
N LEU A 53 -10.36 -15.95 14.40
CA LEU A 53 -9.45 -17.05 14.75
C LEU A 53 -9.13 -17.06 16.25
N ARG A 54 -8.94 -15.90 16.88
CA ARG A 54 -8.77 -15.78 18.34
C ARG A 54 -9.99 -16.29 19.09
N VAL A 55 -11.21 -15.91 18.67
CA VAL A 55 -12.46 -16.39 19.27
C VAL A 55 -12.63 -17.90 19.11
N GLN A 56 -12.13 -18.47 18.02
CA GLN A 56 -12.09 -19.93 17.80
C GLN A 56 -11.03 -20.65 18.64
N GLY A 57 -10.26 -19.94 19.47
CA GLY A 57 -9.23 -20.52 20.32
C GLY A 57 -7.95 -20.91 19.59
N ARG A 58 -7.71 -20.39 18.38
CA ARG A 58 -6.43 -20.58 17.67
C ARG A 58 -5.30 -19.88 18.44
N SER A 59 -4.14 -20.53 18.48
CA SER A 59 -2.95 -19.92 19.06
C SER A 59 -2.41 -18.78 18.18
N GLU A 60 -1.75 -17.79 18.78
CA GLU A 60 -1.12 -16.69 18.02
C GLU A 60 -0.10 -17.21 17.01
N GLN A 61 0.58 -18.34 17.29
CA GLN A 61 1.49 -18.96 16.34
C GLN A 61 0.77 -19.48 15.09
N GLU A 62 -0.36 -20.18 15.26
CA GLU A 62 -1.18 -20.63 14.14
C GLU A 62 -1.70 -19.43 13.34
N ILE A 63 -2.18 -18.39 14.02
CA ILE A 63 -2.67 -17.17 13.37
C ILE A 63 -1.55 -16.48 12.60
N ALA A 64 -0.34 -16.35 13.15
CA ALA A 64 0.82 -15.76 12.48
C ALA A 64 1.19 -16.53 11.20
N ARG A 65 1.19 -17.87 11.27
CA ARG A 65 1.46 -18.75 10.12
C ARG A 65 0.42 -18.61 9.01
N ILE A 66 -0.82 -18.25 9.34
CA ILE A 66 -1.87 -17.93 8.36
C ILE A 66 -1.70 -16.51 7.82
N MET A 67 -1.49 -15.52 8.69
CA MET A 67 -1.63 -14.11 8.34
C MET A 67 -0.41 -13.50 7.65
N VAL A 68 0.81 -13.92 7.97
CA VAL A 68 2.02 -13.42 7.30
C VAL A 68 2.00 -13.71 5.79
N PRO A 69 1.80 -14.96 5.33
CA PRO A 69 1.69 -15.23 3.89
C PRO A 69 0.48 -14.54 3.26
N ARG A 70 -0.67 -14.50 3.97
CA ARG A 70 -1.88 -13.81 3.50
C ARG A 70 -1.64 -12.32 3.25
N ARG A 71 -0.88 -11.65 4.11
CA ARG A 71 -0.46 -10.24 3.91
C ARG A 71 0.40 -10.08 2.67
N ASN A 72 1.38 -10.97 2.46
CA ASN A 72 2.25 -10.92 1.29
C ASN A 72 1.45 -11.17 -0.01
N GLN A 73 0.48 -12.08 0.03
CA GLN A 73 -0.46 -12.29 -1.08
C GLN A 73 -1.35 -11.06 -1.31
N ALA A 74 -1.83 -10.40 -0.26
CA ALA A 74 -2.59 -9.16 -0.39
C ALA A 74 -1.80 -8.06 -1.12
N LYS A 75 -0.49 -7.93 -0.81
CA LYS A 75 0.42 -7.03 -1.55
C LYS A 75 0.56 -7.46 -3.02
N ALA A 76 0.79 -8.74 -3.27
CA ALA A 76 0.95 -9.27 -4.63
C ALA A 76 -0.28 -8.98 -5.50
N LEU A 77 -1.48 -9.22 -4.95
CA LEU A 77 -2.75 -8.99 -5.65
C LEU A 77 -2.94 -7.53 -6.07
N VAL A 78 -2.72 -6.56 -5.17
CA VAL A 78 -2.91 -5.16 -5.53
C VAL A 78 -1.82 -4.66 -6.49
N ARG A 79 -0.59 -5.20 -6.39
CA ARG A 79 0.54 -4.85 -7.26
C ARG A 79 0.33 -5.24 -8.71
N THR A 80 -0.58 -6.18 -9.01
CA THR A 80 -0.98 -6.50 -10.39
C THR A 80 -1.56 -5.29 -11.14
N LYS A 81 -2.05 -4.29 -10.41
CA LYS A 81 -2.60 -3.04 -10.96
C LYS A 81 -1.55 -1.93 -11.09
N MET A 82 -0.33 -2.15 -10.61
CA MET A 82 0.76 -1.19 -10.71
C MET A 82 1.56 -1.39 -12.00
N ARG A 83 2.34 -0.38 -12.39
CA ARG A 83 3.27 -0.51 -13.52
C ARG A 83 4.38 -1.51 -13.18
N ALA A 84 4.74 -2.37 -14.13
CA ALA A 84 5.75 -3.42 -13.94
C ALA A 84 7.10 -2.89 -13.43
N LYS A 85 7.54 -1.71 -13.90
CA LYS A 85 8.78 -1.06 -13.43
C LYS A 85 8.75 -0.72 -11.94
N ASP A 86 7.60 -0.31 -11.42
CA ASP A 86 7.43 0.10 -10.03
C ASP A 86 7.35 -1.14 -9.12
N VAL A 87 6.67 -2.19 -9.59
CA VAL A 87 6.63 -3.50 -8.92
C VAL A 87 8.04 -4.09 -8.80
N ARG A 88 8.82 -4.10 -9.89
CA ARG A 88 10.20 -4.59 -9.88
C ARG A 88 11.07 -3.89 -8.84
N ARG A 89 11.00 -2.56 -8.76
CA ARG A 89 11.74 -1.78 -7.76
C ARG A 89 11.36 -2.17 -6.33
N LEU A 90 10.07 -2.41 -6.08
CA LEU A 90 9.60 -2.87 -4.76
C LEU A 90 10.12 -4.27 -4.44
N GLU A 91 10.12 -5.18 -5.40
CA GLU A 91 10.62 -6.54 -5.25
C GLU A 91 12.13 -6.59 -5.03
N GLU A 92 12.91 -5.80 -5.77
CA GLU A 92 14.37 -5.67 -5.59
C GLU A 92 14.70 -5.18 -4.17
N ARG A 93 14.01 -4.13 -3.71
CA ARG A 93 14.15 -3.63 -2.32
C ARG A 93 13.74 -4.69 -1.29
N ASN A 94 12.65 -5.41 -1.54
CA ASN A 94 12.16 -6.44 -0.62
C ASN A 94 13.15 -7.63 -0.55
N LYS A 95 13.69 -8.10 -1.67
CA LYS A 95 14.73 -9.14 -1.71
C LYS A 95 15.96 -8.71 -0.91
N ALA A 96 16.43 -7.47 -1.11
CA ALA A 96 17.59 -6.94 -0.39
C ALA A 96 17.38 -6.89 1.13
N ARG A 97 16.15 -6.60 1.60
CA ARG A 97 15.84 -6.47 3.03
C ARG A 97 15.44 -7.78 3.71
N TYR A 98 14.66 -8.61 3.03
CA TYR A 98 13.97 -9.77 3.60
C TYR A 98 14.44 -11.10 3.03
N GLY A 99 15.18 -11.10 1.91
CA GLY A 99 15.47 -12.31 1.13
C GLY A 99 14.32 -12.79 0.25
N ASP A 100 13.16 -12.13 0.29
CA ASP A 100 11.94 -12.52 -0.44
C ASP A 100 11.32 -11.31 -1.17
N PRO A 101 10.88 -11.47 -2.44
CA PRO A 101 10.32 -10.37 -3.24
C PRO A 101 9.00 -9.80 -2.73
N LEU A 102 8.17 -10.60 -2.07
CA LEU A 102 6.85 -10.18 -1.61
C LEU A 102 6.94 -9.47 -0.25
N GLY A 103 7.83 -9.92 0.62
CA GLY A 103 8.06 -9.33 1.93
C GLY A 103 8.64 -10.32 2.94
N PRO A 104 8.60 -10.01 4.24
CA PRO A 104 9.13 -10.92 5.24
C PRO A 104 8.35 -12.24 5.30
N THR A 105 9.05 -13.35 5.51
CA THR A 105 8.46 -14.67 5.80
C THR A 105 8.05 -14.76 7.28
N VAL A 106 7.34 -15.82 7.66
CA VAL A 106 6.99 -16.07 9.07
C VAL A 106 8.25 -16.23 9.90
N GLU A 107 9.26 -16.92 9.38
CA GLU A 107 10.54 -17.19 10.03
C GLU A 107 11.33 -15.90 10.22
N TRP A 108 11.34 -15.03 9.20
CA TRP A 108 11.94 -13.70 9.31
C TRP A 108 11.26 -12.89 10.40
N MET A 109 9.92 -12.84 10.41
CA MET A 109 9.16 -12.13 11.46
C MET A 109 9.45 -12.72 12.84
N HIS A 110 9.47 -14.04 12.96
CA HIS A 110 9.78 -14.72 14.22
C HIS A 110 11.15 -14.35 14.77
N ALA A 111 12.17 -14.32 13.91
CA ALA A 111 13.51 -13.88 14.29
C ALA A 111 13.54 -12.40 14.71
N GLN A 112 12.82 -11.51 14.00
CA GLN A 112 12.81 -10.09 14.32
C GLN A 112 12.04 -9.74 15.61
N TYR A 113 10.95 -10.44 15.90
CA TYR A 113 10.10 -10.20 17.07
C TYR A 113 10.49 -11.04 18.29
N GLY A 114 11.67 -11.70 18.27
CA GLY A 114 12.15 -12.49 19.41
C GLY A 114 11.24 -13.65 19.81
N GLY A 115 10.47 -14.18 18.85
CA GLY A 115 9.49 -15.24 19.10
C GLY A 115 8.16 -14.80 19.71
N ASN A 116 7.90 -13.49 19.83
CA ASN A 116 6.59 -13.01 20.26
C ASN A 116 5.55 -13.15 19.13
N TRP A 117 4.80 -14.25 19.17
CA TRP A 117 3.76 -14.54 18.17
C TRP A 117 2.64 -13.51 18.12
N HIS A 118 2.27 -12.92 19.26
CA HIS A 118 1.23 -11.90 19.30
C HIS A 118 1.63 -10.66 18.49
N ASP A 119 2.84 -10.14 18.71
CA ASP A 119 3.33 -8.97 17.98
C ASP A 119 3.46 -9.25 16.48
N ILE A 120 3.82 -10.49 16.10
CA ILE A 120 3.86 -10.90 14.69
C ILE A 120 2.47 -10.82 14.07
N VAL A 121 1.42 -11.29 14.77
CA VAL A 121 0.03 -11.21 14.31
C VAL A 121 -0.39 -9.75 14.15
N GLU A 122 -0.16 -8.89 15.13
CA GLU A 122 -0.51 -7.47 15.06
C GLU A 122 0.17 -6.78 13.86
N ALA A 123 1.47 -7.03 13.68
CA ALA A 123 2.26 -6.49 12.58
C ALA A 123 1.77 -6.91 11.18
N THR A 124 0.97 -7.99 11.07
CA THR A 124 0.42 -8.41 9.77
C THR A 124 -0.60 -7.42 9.21
N THR A 125 -1.27 -6.65 10.07
CA THR A 125 -2.27 -5.66 9.67
C THR A 125 -1.78 -4.22 9.79
N GLU A 126 -0.51 -4.04 10.17
CA GLU A 126 0.16 -2.76 10.17
C GLU A 126 0.54 -2.29 8.76
N SER A 127 0.46 -0.97 8.61
CA SER A 127 0.67 -0.28 7.36
C SER A 127 1.43 1.02 7.60
N ASN A 128 2.27 1.42 6.64
CA ASN A 128 3.05 2.64 6.77
C ASN A 128 2.13 3.88 6.87
N ARG A 129 2.13 4.54 8.03
CA ARG A 129 1.26 5.69 8.33
C ARG A 129 1.51 6.86 7.39
N LEU A 130 2.77 7.20 7.11
CA LEU A 130 3.11 8.32 6.22
C LEU A 130 2.59 8.08 4.80
N TYR A 131 2.72 6.85 4.30
CA TYR A 131 2.21 6.50 2.97
C TYR A 131 0.66 6.47 2.92
N ASN A 132 0.00 6.15 4.03
CA ASN A 132 -1.45 6.29 4.11
C ASN A 132 -1.86 7.76 4.07
N LEU A 133 -1.16 8.61 4.82
CA LEU A 133 -1.44 10.05 4.86
C LEU A 133 -1.20 10.72 3.51
N SER A 134 -0.17 10.31 2.76
CA SER A 134 0.11 10.85 1.43
C SER A 134 -0.94 10.48 0.37
N CYS A 135 -1.96 9.69 0.72
CA CYS A 135 -3.09 9.35 -0.13
C CYS A 135 -4.41 9.96 0.35
N LEU A 136 -4.35 10.85 1.34
CA LEU A 136 -5.53 11.61 1.76
C LEU A 136 -5.80 12.76 0.80
N PRO A 137 -7.08 13.18 0.64
CA PRO A 137 -7.48 14.22 -0.32
C PRO A 137 -6.82 15.59 -0.11
N TRP A 138 -6.25 15.84 1.06
CA TRP A 138 -5.64 17.12 1.44
C TRP A 138 -4.18 17.28 0.99
N PHE A 139 -3.56 16.22 0.44
CA PHE A 139 -2.19 16.24 -0.10
C PHE A 139 -2.13 16.48 -1.63
N ASP A 140 -3.27 16.81 -2.24
CA ASP A 140 -3.43 17.17 -3.66
C ASP A 140 -3.17 18.68 -3.97
N LEU A 141 -2.55 19.42 -3.05
CA LEU A 141 -2.31 20.87 -3.16
C LEU A 141 -0.98 21.23 -3.83
#